data_AF-A0A4S8LRS9-F1
#
_entry.id   AF-A0A4S8LRS9-F1
#
_cell.length_a   1.000
_cell.length_b   1.000
_cell.length_c   1.000
_cell.angle_alpha   90.00
_cell.angle_beta   90.00
_cell.angle_gamma   90.00
#
_symmetry.space_group_name_H-M   'P 1'
#
loop_
_entity.id
_entity.type
_entity.pdbx_description
1 polymer ?
#
loop_
_entity_poly.entity_id
_entity_poly.type
_entity_poly.pdbx_seq_one_letter_code
_entity_poly.pdbx_strand_id
1 'polypeptide(L)'
;MGTLCCLYIQPNPNGASPQILPALNAHTTSEASNWVYDFDTQLGTPFPLQEYFACTFSLGLPVQYQSLFRVVPGVIYMDNLASDRSHMSSSNKPPPSYPPLRGKNAIELGVTHNLVHYISMTTTSPTSLDGEIYGDVMDLYRVLTFFTGQK
;
A
#
# COMPACT_ATOMS: atom_id res chain seq x y z
N MET A 1 -2.02 17.56 2.29
CA MET A 1 -0.82 16.71 2.11
C MET A 1 -1.33 15.30 1.90
N GLY A 2 -1.29 14.80 0.66
CA GLY A 2 -1.79 13.46 0.35
C GLY A 2 -0.78 12.41 0.78
N THR A 3 -1.15 11.59 1.77
CA THR A 3 -0.40 10.36 2.08
C THR A 3 -0.76 9.34 1.01
N LEU A 4 0.20 9.01 0.15
CA LEU A 4 0.05 7.97 -0.85
C LEU A 4 0.04 6.62 -0.12
N CYS A 5 -1.13 6.05 0.11
CA CYS A 5 -1.25 4.67 0.57
C CYS A 5 -0.95 3.74 -0.62
N CYS A 6 0.29 3.26 -0.72
CA CYS A 6 0.65 2.25 -1.72
C CYS A 6 0.15 0.89 -1.22
N LEU A 7 -1.07 0.54 -1.59
CA LEU A 7 -1.66 -0.75 -1.27
C LEU A 7 -1.20 -1.77 -2.33
N TYR A 8 -0.32 -2.70 -1.96
CA TYR A 8 -0.01 -3.84 -2.82
C TYR A 8 -0.97 -4.98 -2.46
N ILE A 9 -2.04 -5.15 -3.23
CA ILE A 9 -2.91 -6.34 -3.16
C ILE A 9 -2.57 -7.22 -4.37
N GLN A 10 -2.26 -8.50 -4.12
CA GLN A 10 -2.15 -9.49 -5.20
C GLN A 10 -3.56 -9.96 -5.62
N PRO A 11 -3.85 -10.14 -6.93
CA PRO A 11 -5.14 -10.64 -7.38
C PRO A 11 -5.38 -12.10 -6.95
N ASN A 12 -6.62 -12.42 -6.54
CA ASN A 12 -7.11 -13.79 -6.48
C ASN A 12 -7.36 -14.30 -7.93
N PRO A 13 -6.72 -15.40 -8.37
CA PRO A 13 -6.89 -15.93 -9.72
C PRO A 13 -8.27 -16.57 -9.98
N ASN A 14 -9.12 -16.72 -8.96
CA ASN A 14 -10.44 -17.33 -9.10
C ASN A 14 -11.54 -16.31 -8.80
N GLY A 15 -12.11 -15.76 -9.88
CA GLY A 15 -13.16 -14.75 -9.84
C GLY A 15 -14.38 -15.21 -9.06
N ALA A 16 -14.58 -14.61 -7.88
CA ALA A 16 -15.86 -14.58 -7.20
C ALA A 16 -16.19 -13.12 -6.89
N SER A 17 -17.36 -12.69 -7.35
CA SER A 17 -17.89 -11.34 -7.15
C SER A 17 -18.23 -11.14 -5.65
N PRO A 18 -17.72 -10.11 -4.96
CA PRO A 18 -18.15 -9.82 -3.60
C PRO A 18 -19.60 -9.33 -3.60
N GLN A 19 -20.44 -9.95 -2.78
CA GLN A 19 -21.80 -9.47 -2.50
C GLN A 19 -21.69 -8.20 -1.65
N ILE A 20 -22.18 -7.08 -2.18
CA ILE A 20 -22.18 -5.77 -1.54
C ILE A 20 -23.18 -5.80 -0.37
N LEU A 21 -22.71 -5.55 0.86
CA LEU A 21 -23.58 -5.34 2.02
C LEU A 21 -24.30 -3.97 1.90
N PRO A 22 -25.57 -3.83 2.34
CA PRO A 22 -26.34 -2.62 2.10
C PRO A 22 -25.80 -1.41 2.88
N ALA A 23 -25.76 -0.30 2.15
CA ALA A 23 -25.36 1.05 2.53
C ALA A 23 -25.66 1.49 3.98
N LEU A 24 -24.64 2.01 4.66
CA LEU A 24 -24.80 2.95 5.77
C LEU A 24 -25.05 4.35 5.18
N ASN A 25 -26.25 4.90 5.41
CA ASN A 25 -26.59 6.27 5.01
C ASN A 25 -26.36 7.28 6.16
N ALA A 26 -25.92 8.49 5.75
CA ALA A 26 -25.84 9.77 6.47
C ALA A 26 -24.69 9.93 7.49
N HIS A 27 -23.99 11.07 7.64
CA HIS A 27 -24.31 12.47 7.34
C HIS A 27 -23.02 13.34 7.25
N THR A 28 -23.04 14.35 6.37
CA THR A 28 -22.46 15.73 6.47
C THR A 28 -20.96 16.04 6.69
N THR A 29 -20.43 16.78 5.70
CA THR A 29 -19.59 18.02 5.76
C THR A 29 -18.13 17.96 6.26
N SER A 30 -17.20 18.15 5.31
CA SER A 30 -15.84 18.74 5.50
C SER A 30 -14.86 17.99 6.41
N GLU A 31 -14.92 16.66 6.45
CA GLU A 31 -13.81 15.82 6.89
C GLU A 31 -12.93 15.53 5.67
N ALA A 32 -11.61 15.62 5.78
CA ALA A 32 -10.72 15.27 4.68
C ALA A 32 -10.98 13.82 4.26
N SER A 33 -11.64 13.63 3.12
CA SER A 33 -11.94 12.29 2.62
C SER A 33 -10.65 11.61 2.15
N ASN A 34 -10.34 10.45 2.71
CA ASN A 34 -9.23 9.62 2.25
C ASN A 34 -9.69 8.77 1.07
N TRP A 35 -8.85 8.71 0.04
CA TRP A 35 -9.13 8.00 -1.21
C TRP A 35 -8.07 6.96 -1.47
N VAL A 36 -8.48 5.81 -2.00
CA VAL A 36 -7.60 4.75 -2.48
C VAL A 36 -7.50 4.83 -3.99
N TYR A 37 -6.27 4.77 -4.49
CA TYR A 37 -5.94 4.67 -5.92
C TYR A 37 -5.33 3.29 -6.17
N ASP A 38 -6.19 2.33 -6.51
CA ASP A 38 -5.80 1.00 -6.95
C ASP A 38 -6.20 0.85 -8.42
N PHE A 39 -5.23 0.58 -9.30
CA PHE A 39 -5.48 0.43 -10.73
C PHE A 39 -5.85 -1.01 -11.14
N ASP A 40 -5.76 -1.96 -10.22
CA ASP A 40 -6.12 -3.37 -10.44
C ASP A 40 -7.50 -3.73 -9.85
N THR A 41 -8.17 -2.78 -9.17
CA THR A 41 -9.51 -3.01 -8.57
C THR A 41 -10.65 -3.01 -9.57
N GLN A 42 -11.76 -3.66 -9.21
CA GLN A 42 -13.04 -3.61 -9.92
C GLN A 42 -14.04 -2.60 -9.32
N LEU A 43 -13.71 -1.96 -8.19
CA LEU A 43 -14.58 -1.04 -7.47
C LEU A 43 -14.65 0.37 -8.10
N GLY A 44 -13.73 0.67 -9.01
CA GLY A 44 -13.51 2.02 -9.57
C GLY A 44 -12.35 2.75 -8.88
N THR A 45 -11.82 3.78 -9.54
CA THR A 45 -10.60 4.48 -9.09
C THR A 45 -10.69 5.98 -9.39
N PRO A 46 -10.55 6.87 -8.39
CA PRO A 46 -10.36 6.59 -6.97
C PRO A 46 -11.63 6.05 -6.27
N PHE A 47 -11.46 5.43 -5.11
CA PHE A 47 -12.55 4.92 -4.28
C PHE A 47 -12.40 5.38 -2.81
N PRO A 48 -13.49 5.66 -2.06
CA PRO A 48 -13.37 6.08 -0.67
C PRO A 48 -12.69 5.01 0.20
N LEU A 49 -11.75 5.41 1.08
CA LEU A 49 -10.89 4.49 1.82
C LEU A 49 -11.67 3.50 2.69
N GLN A 50 -12.67 3.97 3.45
CA GLN A 50 -13.47 3.12 4.33
C GLN A 50 -14.25 2.08 3.54
N GLU A 51 -14.88 2.50 2.44
CA GLU A 51 -15.67 1.63 1.56
C GLU A 51 -14.76 0.63 0.83
N TYR A 52 -13.59 1.08 0.34
CA TYR A 52 -12.61 0.23 -0.31
C TYR A 52 -12.23 -0.92 0.63
N PHE A 53 -11.80 -0.59 1.85
CA PHE A 53 -11.33 -1.57 2.83
C PHE A 53 -12.43 -2.56 3.23
N ALA A 54 -13.66 -2.10 3.40
CA ALA A 54 -14.81 -2.95 3.70
C ALA A 54 -15.15 -3.92 2.56
N CYS A 55 -14.91 -3.53 1.30
CA CYS A 55 -15.14 -4.37 0.14
C CYS A 55 -13.97 -5.31 -0.21
N THR A 56 -12.74 -5.00 0.21
CA THR A 56 -11.53 -5.77 -0.19
C THR A 56 -10.96 -6.69 0.89
N PHE A 57 -11.01 -6.33 2.17
CA PHE A 57 -10.33 -7.08 3.24
C PHE A 57 -11.31 -7.76 4.18
N SER A 58 -11.12 -9.07 4.39
CA SER A 58 -11.93 -9.86 5.31
C SER A 58 -11.32 -9.90 6.72
N LEU A 59 -12.14 -9.57 7.72
CA LEU A 59 -11.78 -9.66 9.14
C LEU A 59 -11.83 -11.10 9.69
N GLY A 60 -12.41 -12.05 8.95
CA GLY A 60 -12.64 -13.42 9.40
C GLY A 60 -11.52 -14.41 9.06
N LEU A 61 -10.36 -13.93 8.62
CA LEU A 61 -9.26 -14.80 8.18
C LEU A 61 -8.38 -15.28 9.36
N PRO A 62 -7.84 -16.50 9.29
CA PRO A 62 -6.78 -16.95 10.20
C PRO A 62 -5.62 -15.95 10.23
N VAL A 63 -4.96 -15.81 11.39
CA VAL A 63 -3.94 -14.78 11.64
C VAL A 63 -2.83 -14.74 10.58
N GLN A 64 -2.41 -15.89 10.05
CA GLN A 64 -1.37 -16.00 9.03
C GLN A 64 -1.79 -15.49 7.65
N TYR A 65 -3.09 -15.26 7.43
CA TYR A 65 -3.67 -14.74 6.20
C TYR A 65 -4.23 -13.33 6.36
N GLN A 66 -4.13 -12.73 7.56
CA GLN A 66 -4.54 -11.36 7.77
C GLN A 66 -3.57 -10.41 7.07
N SER A 67 -4.13 -9.42 6.37
CA SER A 67 -3.34 -8.42 5.65
C SER A 67 -2.65 -7.46 6.62
N LEU A 68 -1.40 -7.16 6.32
CA LEU A 68 -0.62 -6.09 6.96
C LEU A 68 -0.35 -4.99 5.93
N PHE A 69 -0.22 -3.77 6.42
CA PHE A 69 -0.14 -2.55 5.63
C PHE A 69 1.09 -1.76 6.03
N ARG A 70 1.97 -1.49 5.08
CA ARG A 70 3.07 -0.54 5.26
C ARG A 70 2.64 0.83 4.77
N VAL A 71 2.55 1.80 5.68
CA VAL A 71 2.14 3.18 5.38
C VAL A 71 3.39 4.05 5.28
N VAL A 72 3.68 4.53 4.06
CA VAL A 72 4.85 5.37 3.77
C VAL A 72 4.39 6.74 3.27
N PRO A 73 4.92 7.86 3.80
CA PRO A 73 4.67 9.17 3.21
C PRO A 73 5.13 9.20 1.75
N GLY A 74 4.30 9.74 0.84
CA GLY A 74 4.56 9.68 -0.61
C GLY A 74 5.90 10.30 -1.03
N VAL A 75 6.30 11.42 -0.41
CA VAL A 75 7.61 12.06 -0.66
C VAL A 75 8.75 11.12 -0.27
N ILE A 76 8.64 10.47 0.90
CA ILE A 76 9.64 9.51 1.36
C ILE A 76 9.72 8.31 0.41
N TYR A 77 8.59 7.77 -0.04
CA TYR A 77 8.56 6.69 -1.02
C TYR A 77 9.26 7.10 -2.33
N MET A 78 8.90 8.26 -2.90
CA MET A 78 9.49 8.74 -4.16
C MET A 78 10.99 9.01 -4.05
N ASP A 79 11.45 9.56 -2.92
CA ASP A 79 12.85 9.93 -2.73
C ASP A 79 13.75 8.72 -2.46
N ASN A 80 13.22 7.65 -1.86
CA ASN A 80 14.02 6.54 -1.34
C ASN A 80 13.80 5.21 -2.07
N LEU A 81 12.74 5.03 -2.87
CA LEU A 81 12.51 3.79 -3.61
C LEU A 81 13.63 3.53 -4.64
N ALA A 82 14.16 2.31 -4.65
CA ALA A 82 15.02 1.79 -5.70
C ALA A 82 14.61 0.36 -6.09
N SER A 83 14.44 0.13 -7.39
CA SER A 83 14.16 -1.20 -7.93
C SER A 83 14.82 -1.39 -9.29
N ASP A 84 15.82 -2.26 -9.31
CA ASP A 84 16.50 -2.77 -10.51
C ASP A 84 15.68 -3.82 -11.30
N ARG A 85 14.49 -4.20 -10.78
CA ARG A 85 13.58 -5.22 -11.34
C ARG A 85 14.16 -6.63 -11.43
N SER A 86 15.28 -6.92 -10.77
CA SER A 86 15.92 -8.25 -10.77
C SER A 86 14.96 -9.36 -10.32
N HIS A 87 14.08 -9.08 -9.37
CA HIS A 87 13.03 -10.00 -8.90
C HIS A 87 12.02 -10.44 -9.98
N MET A 88 11.92 -9.73 -11.11
CA MET A 88 11.02 -10.05 -12.22
C MET A 88 11.73 -10.83 -13.35
N SER A 89 13.01 -11.20 -13.21
CA SER A 89 13.77 -11.81 -14.30
C SER A 89 13.23 -13.17 -14.78
N SER A 90 12.47 -13.87 -13.93
CA SER A 90 11.80 -15.13 -14.25
C SER A 90 10.31 -14.96 -14.62
N SER A 91 9.82 -13.73 -14.70
CA SER A 91 8.43 -13.43 -14.99
C SER A 91 8.16 -13.41 -16.50
N ASN A 92 7.00 -13.94 -16.91
CA ASN A 92 6.51 -13.83 -18.29
C ASN A 92 5.92 -12.44 -18.61
N LYS A 93 5.91 -11.50 -17.66
CA LYS A 93 5.43 -10.13 -17.87
C LYS A 93 6.58 -9.25 -18.36
N PRO A 94 6.42 -8.53 -19.48
CA PRO A 94 7.45 -7.61 -19.94
C PRO A 94 7.68 -6.50 -18.91
N PRO A 95 8.93 -6.08 -18.66
CA PRO A 95 9.19 -4.95 -17.77
C PRO A 95 8.66 -3.65 -18.40
N PRO A 96 8.33 -2.64 -17.58
CA PRO A 96 7.98 -1.32 -18.09
C PRO A 96 9.10 -0.74 -18.96
N SER A 97 8.74 0.03 -20.00
CA SER A 97 9.69 0.58 -20.98
C SER A 97 10.59 1.70 -20.43
N TYR A 98 10.20 2.34 -19.33
CA TYR A 98 11.02 3.35 -18.67
C TYR A 98 12.20 2.70 -17.90
N PRO A 99 13.29 3.43 -17.61
CA PRO A 99 14.43 2.91 -16.85
C PRO A 99 14.05 2.41 -15.44
N PRO A 100 14.87 1.54 -14.82
CA PRO A 100 14.70 1.16 -13.42
C PRO A 100 14.52 2.36 -12.49
N LEU A 101 13.65 2.22 -11.49
CA LEU A 101 13.29 3.32 -10.59
C LEU A 101 14.38 3.51 -9.54
N ARG A 102 14.84 4.76 -9.36
CA ARG A 102 15.72 5.18 -8.27
C ARG A 102 15.35 6.61 -7.86
N GLY A 103 14.88 6.77 -6.62
CA GLY A 103 14.61 8.06 -6.02
C GLY A 103 15.88 8.87 -5.76
N LYS A 104 15.74 10.18 -5.53
CA LYS A 104 16.89 11.09 -5.38
C LYS A 104 17.88 10.65 -4.29
N ASN A 105 17.38 10.26 -3.11
CA ASN A 105 18.21 9.82 -1.99
C ASN A 105 18.85 8.46 -2.29
N ALA A 106 18.10 7.56 -2.95
CA ALA A 106 18.64 6.27 -3.35
C ALA A 106 19.78 6.41 -4.38
N ILE A 107 19.73 7.43 -5.24
CA ILE A 107 20.83 7.77 -6.15
C ILE A 107 22.04 8.26 -5.35
N GLU A 108 21.84 9.24 -4.47
CA GLU A 108 22.90 9.83 -3.63
C GLU A 108 23.62 8.78 -2.76
N LEU A 109 22.87 7.84 -2.19
CA LEU A 109 23.39 6.75 -1.36
C LEU A 109 23.91 5.54 -2.15
N GLY A 110 23.86 5.57 -3.48
CA GLY A 110 24.31 4.45 -4.32
C GLY A 110 23.41 3.19 -4.24
N VAL A 111 22.21 3.30 -3.69
CA VAL A 111 21.25 2.19 -3.58
C VAL A 111 20.64 1.90 -4.95
N THR A 112 20.78 0.66 -5.42
CA THR A 112 20.26 0.18 -6.71
C THR A 112 18.98 -0.63 -6.57
N HIS A 113 18.78 -1.27 -5.41
CA HIS A 113 17.61 -2.09 -5.12
C HIS A 113 17.33 -2.09 -3.61
N ASN A 114 16.09 -1.79 -3.21
CA ASN A 114 15.64 -1.86 -1.81
C ASN A 114 14.17 -2.26 -1.66
N LEU A 115 13.56 -2.84 -2.71
CA LEU A 115 12.15 -3.21 -2.73
C LEU A 115 11.76 -4.15 -1.56
N VAL A 116 12.68 -5.00 -1.10
CA VAL A 116 12.48 -5.90 0.04
C VAL A 116 12.06 -5.18 1.32
N HIS A 117 12.50 -3.94 1.55
CA HIS A 117 12.12 -3.18 2.75
C HIS A 117 10.69 -2.65 2.68
N TYR A 118 10.17 -2.40 1.48
CA TYR A 118 8.77 -2.02 1.27
C TYR A 118 7.84 -3.24 1.30
N ILE A 119 8.33 -4.43 0.95
CA ILE A 119 7.56 -5.69 0.98
C ILE A 119 7.54 -6.29 2.39
N SER A 120 8.63 -6.17 3.14
CA SER A 120 8.72 -6.73 4.50
C SER A 120 7.65 -6.11 5.39
N MET A 121 6.94 -6.97 6.15
CA MET A 121 5.95 -6.57 7.15
C MET A 121 6.45 -6.84 8.58
N THR A 122 7.77 -6.98 8.77
CA THR A 122 8.37 -7.04 10.10
C THR A 122 8.20 -5.70 10.81
N THR A 123 7.76 -5.75 12.07
CA THR A 123 7.57 -4.55 12.92
C THR A 123 8.89 -3.98 13.43
N THR A 124 9.96 -4.78 13.42
CA THR A 124 11.33 -4.26 13.36
C THR A 124 11.50 -3.68 11.97
N SER A 125 11.25 -2.38 11.85
CA SER A 125 11.80 -1.62 10.74
C SER A 125 13.28 -1.97 10.66
N PRO A 126 13.80 -2.43 9.50
CA PRO A 126 15.23 -2.43 9.33
C PRO A 126 15.63 -0.97 9.50
N THR A 127 16.28 -0.65 10.63
CA THR A 127 16.96 0.61 10.80
C THR A 127 17.87 0.73 9.59
N SER A 128 17.44 1.53 8.61
CA SER A 128 18.36 2.13 7.68
C SER A 128 19.48 2.74 8.51
N LEU A 129 20.66 2.89 7.91
CA LEU A 129 21.79 3.59 8.53
C LEU A 129 21.42 5.00 9.06
N ASP A 130 20.21 5.48 8.73
CA ASP A 130 19.71 6.83 8.95
C ASP A 130 18.32 6.88 9.66
N GLY A 131 17.72 5.75 10.06
CA GLY A 131 16.44 5.67 10.80
C GLY A 131 15.16 5.68 9.95
N GLU A 132 14.21 4.78 10.26
CA GLU A 132 12.77 4.75 9.86
C GLU A 132 12.36 5.35 8.48
N ILE A 133 13.07 5.05 7.39
CA ILE A 133 12.73 5.62 6.06
C ILE A 133 11.54 4.89 5.39
N TYR A 134 11.20 3.68 5.81
CA TYR A 134 10.26 2.82 5.06
C TYR A 134 8.83 2.80 5.62
N GLY A 135 8.50 3.74 6.50
CA GLY A 135 7.16 3.89 7.07
C GLY A 135 6.75 2.80 8.06
N ASP A 136 5.52 2.90 8.55
CA ASP A 136 5.00 2.09 9.65
C ASP A 136 4.24 0.86 9.14
N VAL A 137 4.42 -0.29 9.79
CA VAL A 137 3.60 -1.49 9.55
C VAL A 137 2.41 -1.52 10.50
N MET A 138 1.22 -1.68 9.94
CA MET A 138 -0.07 -1.63 10.62
C MET A 138 -0.94 -2.83 10.23
N ASP A 139 -1.75 -3.31 11.16
CA ASP A 139 -2.86 -4.20 10.82
C ASP A 139 -4.05 -3.39 10.25
N LEU A 140 -5.09 -4.11 9.84
CA LEU A 140 -6.31 -3.57 9.25
C LEU A 140 -7.02 -2.53 10.14
N TYR A 141 -7.06 -2.76 11.45
CA TYR A 141 -7.70 -1.83 12.39
C TYR A 141 -6.85 -0.56 12.56
N ARG A 142 -5.54 -0.72 12.72
CA ARG A 142 -4.59 0.38 12.91
C ARG A 142 -4.50 1.29 11.69
N VAL A 143 -4.54 0.75 10.47
CA VAL A 143 -4.48 1.59 9.26
C VAL A 143 -5.76 2.40 9.05
N LEU A 144 -6.93 1.81 9.33
CA LEU A 144 -8.22 2.52 9.23
C LEU A 144 -8.30 3.65 10.26
N THR A 145 -7.94 3.38 11.51
CA THR A 145 -7.91 4.41 12.58
C THR A 145 -6.89 5.51 12.28
N PHE A 146 -5.72 5.17 11.73
CA PHE A 146 -4.71 6.14 11.31
C PHE A 146 -5.24 7.17 10.31
N PHE A 147 -5.95 6.72 9.27
CA PHE A 147 -6.46 7.62 8.23
C PHE A 147 -7.75 8.35 8.63
N THR A 148 -8.60 7.72 9.44
CA THR A 148 -9.91 8.30 9.81
C THR A 148 -9.85 9.18 11.05
N GLY A 149 -8.71 9.26 11.74
CA GLY A 149 -8.54 10.07 12.95
C GLY A 149 -9.36 9.59 14.14
N GLN A 150 -10.01 8.42 14.03
CA GLN A 150 -10.75 7.80 15.12
C GLN A 150 -9.73 7.20 16.10
N LYS A 151 -9.58 7.83 17.27
CA LYS A 151 -8.78 7.32 18.39
C LYS A 151 -9.58 6.33 19.23
#